data_AF-A0A3D1E047-F1
#
_entry.id   AF-A0A3D1E047-F1
#
_cell.length_a   1.000
_cell.length_b   1.000
_cell.length_c   1.000
_cell.angle_alpha   90.00
_cell.angle_beta   90.00
_cell.angle_gamma   90.00
#
_symmetry.space_group_name_H-M   'P 1'
#
loop_
_entity.id
_entity.type
_entity.pdbx_description
1 polymer ?
#
loop_
_entity_poly.entity_id
_entity_poly.type
_entity_poly.pdbx_seq_one_letter_code
_entity_poly.pdbx_strand_id
1 'polypeptide(L)'
;HDGLSWLGLEGDAPAVSQSAQATRHAEIAAALLENGAAYRCYLDADEVSALREQAHAEGKPVRSPWRDRTDASDLPFVVRMRMPDSGETTIDDAVQGSVSVQNTQLDDMVILRADGSPTYML
;
A
#
# COMPACT_ATOMS: atom_id res chain seq x y z
N HIS A 1 -28.22 4.96 2.17
CA HIS A 1 -28.11 5.81 0.96
C HIS A 1 -29.13 6.94 0.92
N ASP A 2 -29.78 7.26 2.04
CA ASP A 2 -30.92 8.18 2.08
C ASP A 2 -30.57 9.61 1.61
N GLY A 3 -29.38 10.10 1.99
CA GLY A 3 -28.91 11.43 1.57
C GLY A 3 -28.58 11.57 0.08
N LEU A 4 -27.99 10.55 -0.55
CA LEU A 4 -27.71 10.57 -2.00
C LEU A 4 -29.00 10.44 -2.81
N SER A 5 -29.91 9.57 -2.35
CA SER A 5 -31.22 9.39 -2.95
C SER A 5 -32.06 10.68 -2.87
N TRP A 6 -32.04 11.36 -1.72
CA TRP A 6 -32.70 12.65 -1.54
C TRP A 6 -32.21 13.73 -2.52
N LEU A 7 -30.91 13.71 -2.86
CA LEU A 7 -30.32 14.63 -3.83
C LEU A 7 -30.50 14.19 -5.29
N GLY A 8 -31.09 13.01 -5.55
CA GLY A 8 -31.19 12.44 -6.89
C GLY A 8 -29.83 12.03 -7.48
N LEU A 9 -28.83 11.74 -6.65
CA LEU A 9 -27.46 11.38 -7.02
C LEU A 9 -27.21 9.88 -6.80
N GLU A 10 -28.12 9.05 -7.29
CA GLU A 10 -27.97 7.60 -7.22
C GLU A 10 -26.97 7.11 -8.26
N GLY A 11 -26.20 6.07 -7.92
CA GLY A 11 -25.29 5.44 -8.87
C GLY A 11 -26.02 4.48 -9.81
N ASP A 12 -25.45 4.25 -11.00
CA ASP A 12 -25.99 3.30 -11.98
C ASP A 12 -25.91 1.83 -11.52
N ALA A 13 -25.13 1.55 -10.47
CA ALA A 13 -24.94 0.22 -9.91
C ALA A 13 -25.18 0.20 -8.39
N PRO A 14 -25.54 -0.97 -7.83
CA PRO A 14 -25.68 -1.14 -6.39
C PRO A 14 -24.39 -0.80 -5.63
N ALA A 15 -24.55 -0.27 -4.42
CA ALA A 15 -23.43 -0.04 -3.54
C ALA A 15 -22.74 -1.35 -3.18
N VAL A 16 -21.42 -1.39 -3.38
CA VAL A 16 -20.56 -2.51 -3.00
C VAL A 16 -19.85 -2.19 -1.69
N SER A 17 -19.73 -3.19 -0.81
CA SER A 17 -18.98 -3.03 0.44
C SER A 17 -17.53 -3.50 0.24
N GLN A 18 -16.56 -2.64 0.52
CA GLN A 18 -15.14 -3.01 0.51
C GLN A 18 -14.85 -4.15 1.49
N SER A 19 -15.49 -4.16 2.67
CA SER A 19 -15.28 -5.22 3.66
C SER A 19 -15.74 -6.60 3.15
N ALA A 20 -16.75 -6.64 2.28
CA ALA A 20 -17.22 -7.88 1.66
C ALA A 20 -16.20 -8.45 0.65
N GLN A 21 -15.26 -7.63 0.16
CA GLN A 21 -14.25 -8.00 -0.84
C GLN A 21 -12.87 -8.28 -0.24
N ALA A 22 -12.75 -8.34 1.09
CA ALA A 22 -11.46 -8.51 1.78
C ALA A 22 -10.66 -9.72 1.27
N THR A 23 -11.31 -10.84 0.99
CA THR A 23 -10.67 -12.05 0.42
C THR A 23 -9.98 -11.74 -0.91
N ARG A 24 -10.65 -10.99 -1.80
CA ARG A 24 -10.09 -10.66 -3.11
C ARG A 24 -8.85 -9.77 -2.98
N HIS A 25 -8.85 -8.82 -2.05
CA HIS A 25 -7.66 -8.00 -1.81
C HIS A 25 -6.48 -8.85 -1.29
N ALA A 26 -6.74 -9.79 -0.38
CA ALA A 26 -5.70 -10.70 0.12
C ALA A 26 -5.11 -11.57 -1.00
N GLU A 27 -5.94 -12.06 -1.94
CA GLU A 27 -5.46 -12.79 -3.13
C GLU A 27 -4.55 -11.91 -4.00
N ILE A 28 -4.90 -10.64 -4.20
CA ILE A 28 -4.06 -9.70 -4.96
C ILE A 28 -2.74 -9.44 -4.24
N ALA A 29 -2.74 -9.26 -2.92
CA ALA A 29 -1.49 -9.14 -2.15
C ALA A 29 -0.59 -10.37 -2.31
N ALA A 30 -1.16 -11.58 -2.31
CA ALA A 30 -0.41 -12.81 -2.55
C ALA A 30 0.19 -12.84 -3.97
N ALA A 31 -0.59 -12.47 -5.00
CA ALA A 31 -0.08 -12.40 -6.37
C ALA A 31 1.05 -11.35 -6.53
N LEU A 32 0.96 -10.21 -5.83
CA LEU A 32 2.01 -9.19 -5.81
C LEU A 32 3.28 -9.66 -5.08
N LEU A 33 3.14 -10.49 -4.04
CA LEU A 33 4.30 -11.13 -3.41
C LEU A 33 4.98 -12.10 -4.37
N GLU A 34 4.20 -12.92 -5.07
CA GLU A 34 4.71 -13.93 -6.01
C GLU A 34 5.45 -13.31 -7.20
N ASN A 35 4.99 -12.16 -7.70
CA ASN A 35 5.61 -11.48 -8.84
C ASN A 35 6.73 -10.49 -8.44
N GLY A 36 7.02 -10.33 -7.13
CA GLY A 36 8.06 -9.46 -6.61
C GLY A 36 7.70 -7.97 -6.55
N ALA A 37 6.44 -7.59 -6.84
CA ALA A 37 5.95 -6.23 -6.66
C ALA A 37 5.59 -5.89 -5.21
N ALA A 38 5.64 -6.88 -4.31
CA ALA A 38 5.49 -6.71 -2.88
C ALA A 38 6.50 -7.61 -2.12
N TYR A 39 6.73 -7.31 -0.85
CA TYR A 39 7.58 -8.11 0.03
C TYR A 39 7.03 -8.20 1.45
N ARG A 40 7.50 -9.20 2.20
CA ARG A 40 7.14 -9.42 3.60
C ARG A 40 8.07 -8.61 4.50
N CYS A 41 7.49 -7.88 5.46
CA CYS A 41 8.22 -7.09 6.44
C CYS A 41 7.90 -7.61 7.85
N TYR A 42 8.92 -8.09 8.54
CA TYR A 42 8.81 -8.76 9.84
C TYR A 42 9.22 -7.86 11.01
N LEU A 43 9.33 -6.56 10.77
CA LEU A 43 9.61 -5.60 11.84
C LEU A 43 8.47 -5.57 12.85
N ASP A 44 8.81 -5.50 14.13
CA ASP A 44 7.84 -5.27 15.19
C ASP A 44 7.36 -3.81 15.24
N ALA A 45 6.44 -3.51 16.15
CA ALA A 45 5.85 -2.18 16.26
C ALA A 45 6.87 -1.09 16.64
N ASP A 46 7.82 -1.41 17.50
CA ASP A 46 8.83 -0.46 18.00
C ASP A 46 9.86 -0.19 16.90
N GLU A 47 10.31 -1.23 16.19
CA GLU A 47 11.18 -1.13 15.03
C GLU A 47 10.54 -0.32 13.89
N VAL A 48 9.24 -0.51 13.62
CA VAL A 48 8.51 0.28 12.63
C VAL A 48 8.40 1.75 13.06
N SER A 49 8.19 2.03 14.35
CA SER A 49 8.16 3.40 14.86
C SER A 49 9.52 4.09 14.67
N ALA A 50 10.60 3.42 15.07
CA ALA A 50 11.96 3.92 14.90
C ALA A 50 12.31 4.16 13.42
N LEU A 51 11.94 3.24 12.53
CA LEU A 51 12.13 3.39 11.08
C LEU A 51 11.42 4.64 10.54
N ARG A 52 10.17 4.89 10.99
CA ARG A 52 9.40 6.06 10.57
C ARG A 52 9.99 7.36 11.11
N GLU A 53 10.40 7.38 12.38
CA GLU A 53 11.03 8.55 12.99
C GLU A 53 12.33 8.92 12.27
N GLN A 54 13.15 7.92 11.97
CA GLN A 54 14.38 8.11 11.20
C GLN A 54 14.08 8.64 9.79
N ALA A 55 13.17 8.00 9.06
CA ALA A 55 12.79 8.41 7.71
C ALA A 55 12.26 9.86 7.69
N HIS A 56 11.44 10.22 8.66
CA HIS A 56 10.92 11.58 8.83
C HIS A 56 12.03 12.58 9.14
N ALA A 57 12.95 12.27 10.07
CA ALA A 57 14.07 13.14 10.41
C ALA A 57 15.02 13.36 9.22
N GLU A 58 15.17 12.36 8.35
CA GLU A 58 16.01 12.44 7.15
C GLU A 58 15.27 12.98 5.91
N GLY A 59 13.95 13.18 5.98
CA GLY A 59 13.13 13.56 4.83
C GLY A 59 13.12 12.52 3.71
N LYS A 60 13.26 11.24 4.06
CA LYS A 60 13.35 10.10 3.12
C LYS A 60 12.10 9.22 3.21
N PRO A 61 11.80 8.44 2.16
CA PRO A 61 10.71 7.48 2.22
C PRO A 61 11.01 6.34 3.21
N VAL A 62 9.94 5.77 3.77
CA VAL A 62 9.99 4.59 4.61
C VAL A 62 10.20 3.36 3.74
N ARG A 63 11.42 2.81 3.77
CA ARG A 63 11.78 1.55 3.11
C ARG A 63 12.31 0.58 4.15
N SER A 64 11.66 -0.58 4.26
CA SER A 64 12.05 -1.58 5.26
C SER A 64 13.34 -2.31 4.85
N PRO A 65 14.24 -2.63 5.78
CA PRO A 65 15.42 -3.45 5.49
C PRO A 65 15.07 -4.87 4.98
N TRP A 66 13.83 -5.32 5.18
CA TRP A 66 13.33 -6.60 4.63
C TRP A 66 13.07 -6.58 3.13
N ARG A 67 13.14 -5.41 2.49
CA ARG A 67 12.86 -5.22 1.07
C ARG A 67 13.72 -6.09 0.15
N ASP A 68 15.02 -6.18 0.43
CA ASP A 68 16.00 -6.85 -0.43
C ASP A 68 16.54 -8.14 0.20
N ARG A 69 15.89 -8.62 1.26
CA ARG A 69 16.23 -9.86 1.94
C ARG A 69 15.62 -11.05 1.19
N THR A 70 16.41 -12.10 1.04
CA THR A 70 15.97 -13.37 0.46
C THR A 70 15.64 -14.43 1.51
N ASP A 71 16.02 -14.17 2.76
CA ASP A 71 15.71 -15.03 3.88
C ASP A 71 14.30 -14.75 4.42
N ALA A 72 13.64 -15.82 4.87
CA ALA A 72 12.32 -15.76 5.46
C ALA A 72 12.41 -15.91 6.98
N SER A 73 11.40 -15.40 7.67
CA SER A 73 11.22 -15.58 9.11
C SER A 73 9.85 -16.17 9.39
N ASP A 74 9.73 -16.88 10.51
CA ASP A 74 8.45 -17.41 11.03
C ASP A 74 7.70 -16.37 11.89
N LEU A 75 8.26 -15.16 12.04
CA LEU A 75 7.61 -14.07 12.74
C LEU A 75 6.35 -13.58 11.98
N PRO A 76 5.39 -12.96 12.69
CA PRO A 76 4.32 -12.22 12.04
C PRO A 76 4.88 -11.15 11.09
N PHE A 77 4.21 -10.94 9.95
CA PHE A 77 4.65 -9.96 8.96
C PHE A 77 3.49 -9.14 8.41
N VAL A 78 3.82 -7.95 7.92
CA VAL A 78 2.96 -7.18 7.02
C VAL A 78 3.45 -7.34 5.59
N VAL A 79 2.57 -7.13 4.62
CA VAL A 79 2.94 -7.04 3.20
C VAL A 79 3.07 -5.59 2.81
N ARG A 80 4.22 -5.23 2.23
CA ARG A 80 4.50 -3.88 1.71
C ARG A 80 4.62 -3.92 0.19
N MET A 81 4.13 -2.89 -0.48
CA MET A 81 4.40 -2.66 -1.89
C MET A 81 5.88 -2.33 -2.09
N ARG A 82 6.48 -2.84 -3.16
CA ARG A 82 7.87 -2.56 -3.53
C ARG A 82 7.90 -1.43 -4.56
N MET A 83 8.15 -0.20 -4.12
CA MET A 83 8.27 0.92 -5.05
C MET A 83 9.58 0.87 -5.84
N PRO A 84 9.61 1.30 -7.12
CA PRO A 84 10.84 1.31 -7.89
C PRO A 84 11.98 2.08 -7.22
N ASP A 85 13.21 1.64 -7.46
CA ASP A 85 14.39 2.24 -6.82
C ASP A 85 14.83 3.55 -7.46
N SER A 86 14.48 3.75 -8.74
CA SER A 86 14.87 4.92 -9.52
C SER A 86 13.87 5.19 -10.63
N GLY A 87 14.09 6.29 -11.36
CA GLY A 87 13.20 6.77 -12.40
C GLY A 87 12.07 7.63 -11.85
N GLU A 88 11.08 7.84 -12.70
CA GLU A 88 9.95 8.73 -12.47
C GLU A 88 8.65 7.96 -12.76
N THR A 89 7.63 8.22 -11.97
CA THR A 89 6.26 7.78 -12.24
C THR A 89 5.42 9.00 -12.60
N THR A 90 4.81 8.98 -13.78
CA THR A 90 3.96 10.07 -14.28
C THR A 90 2.51 9.61 -14.37
N ILE A 91 1.61 10.45 -13.89
CA ILE A 91 0.15 10.25 -14.00
C ILE A 91 -0.42 11.47 -14.72
N ASP A 92 -1.25 11.22 -15.74
CA ASP A 92 -2.00 12.27 -16.43
C ASP A 92 -3.32 12.53 -15.68
N ASP A 93 -3.27 13.47 -14.74
CA ASP A 93 -4.44 13.87 -13.95
C ASP A 93 -5.35 14.81 -14.75
N ALA A 94 -6.67 14.60 -14.66
CA ALA A 94 -7.65 15.36 -15.43
C ALA A 94 -7.76 16.84 -15.03
N VAL A 95 -7.31 17.21 -13.83
CA VAL A 95 -7.40 18.57 -13.28
C VAL A 95 -6.03 19.23 -13.23
N GLN A 96 -5.02 18.51 -12.74
CA GLN A 96 -3.67 19.02 -12.53
C GLN A 96 -2.77 18.85 -13.77
N GLY A 97 -3.21 18.09 -14.77
CA GLY A 97 -2.40 17.72 -15.93
C GLY A 97 -1.39 16.63 -15.59
N SER A 98 -0.25 16.62 -16.28
CA SER A 98 0.79 15.62 -16.06
C SER A 98 1.51 15.87 -14.73
N VAL A 99 1.42 14.91 -13.81
CA VAL A 99 2.06 14.94 -12.50
C VAL A 99 3.12 13.85 -12.45
N SER A 100 4.37 14.27 -12.31
CA SER A 100 5.52 13.37 -12.19
C SER A 100 6.06 13.36 -10.76
N VAL A 101 6.40 12.16 -10.26
CA VAL A 101 7.06 11.96 -8.96
C VAL A 101 8.27 11.05 -9.14
N GLN A 102 9.40 11.45 -8.55
CA GLN A 102 10.60 10.63 -8.53
C GLN A 102 10.36 9.39 -7.67
N ASN A 103 10.65 8.20 -8.19
CA ASN A 103 10.40 6.94 -7.47
C ASN A 103 11.17 6.83 -6.14
N THR A 104 12.28 7.57 -6.02
CA THR A 104 13.05 7.71 -4.78
C THR A 104 12.31 8.46 -3.67
N GLN A 105 11.17 9.09 -3.96
CA GLN A 105 10.31 9.77 -2.99
C GLN A 105 9.10 8.92 -2.56
N LEU A 106 8.90 7.76 -3.20
CA LEU A 106 7.75 6.90 -2.92
C LEU A 106 8.04 5.92 -1.78
N ASP A 107 7.07 5.79 -0.88
CA ASP A 107 7.08 4.89 0.27
C ASP A 107 6.70 3.46 -0.10
N ASP A 108 7.32 2.49 0.55
CA ASP A 108 6.87 1.10 0.53
C ASP A 108 5.67 0.92 1.49
N MET A 109 4.50 1.33 1.02
CA MET A 109 3.26 1.32 1.80
C MET A 109 2.82 -0.09 2.18
N VAL A 110 2.24 -0.22 3.38
CA VAL A 110 1.62 -1.47 3.82
C VAL A 110 0.31 -1.69 3.05
N ILE A 111 0.19 -2.85 2.40
CA ILE A 111 -0.99 -3.25 1.62
C ILE A 111 -1.80 -4.36 2.31
N LEU A 112 -1.15 -5.17 3.14
CA LEU A 112 -1.81 -6.20 3.97
C LEU A 112 -1.24 -6.17 5.39
N ARG A 113 -2.12 -6.12 6.39
CA ARG A 113 -1.73 -6.16 7.80
C ARG A 113 -1.39 -7.60 8.25
N ALA A 114 -0.76 -7.73 9.40
CA ALA A 114 -0.37 -9.02 9.96
C ALA A 114 -1.56 -9.92 10.34
N ASP A 115 -2.73 -9.32 10.57
CA ASP A 115 -3.99 -10.04 10.77
C ASP A 115 -4.66 -10.49 9.45
N GLY A 116 -4.04 -10.22 8.30
CA GLY A 116 -4.56 -10.56 6.98
C GLY A 116 -5.58 -9.56 6.41
N SER A 117 -5.88 -8.47 7.12
CA SER A 117 -6.79 -7.43 6.62
C SER A 117 -6.10 -6.50 5.60
N PRO A 118 -6.75 -6.18 4.47
CA PRO A 118 -6.21 -5.23 3.50
C PRO A 118 -6.25 -3.80 4.05
N THR A 119 -5.30 -2.97 3.62
CA THR A 119 -5.36 -1.52 3.87
C THR A 119 -6.19 -0.85 2.78
N TYR A 120 -6.56 0.42 2.97
CA TYR A 120 -7.30 1.18 1.97
C TYR A 120 -6.56 1.28 0.62
N MET A 121 -5.22 1.20 0.64
CA MET A 121 -4.39 1.37 -0.56
C MET A 121 -4.35 0.12 -1.45
N LEU A 122 -5.02 -0.97 -1.08
CA LEU A 122 -5.09 -2.24 -1.80
C LEU A 122 -6.55 -2.61 -2.11
#